data_AF-A0AA35UVI4-F1
#
_entry.id   AF-A0AA35UVI4-F1
#
_cell.length_a   1.000
_cell.length_b   1.000
_cell.length_c   1.000
_cell.angle_alpha   90.00
_cell.angle_beta   90.00
_cell.angle_gamma   90.00
#
_symmetry.space_group_name_H-M   'P 1'
#
loop_
_entity.id
_entity.type
_entity.pdbx_description
1 polymer ?
#
loop_
_entity_poly.entity_id
_entity_poly.type
_entity_poly.pdbx_seq_one_letter_code
_entity_poly.pdbx_strand_id
1 'polypeptide(L)'
;MSKKPIPKIAKIIAAACLLTPPILICASVLLASALPDPYYDYDFGAQDYKRPNLDLRNVPSRLRPVANSSLDALLNACPGLKASISRGETLYVYYFPNKLGGKSDVKDVSFLFDGELSKEVFSKFPRGFHDPQWGEHLVYRIDLINKGVWMDWPTDIWLCHEPLFDKNGADHDFIMGYQRTWHQANVFKPIPELPDLPPSPPKRNYSAKPL
;
A
#
# COMPACT_ATOMS: atom_id res chain seq x y z
N MET A 1 23.36 -19.10 -32.65
CA MET A 1 23.57 -18.90 -31.20
C MET A 1 24.22 -17.55 -31.00
N SER A 2 23.44 -16.52 -30.69
CA SER A 2 23.91 -15.13 -30.58
C SER A 2 24.15 -14.79 -29.11
N LYS A 3 25.41 -14.58 -28.72
CA LYS A 3 25.79 -14.08 -27.39
C LYS A 3 25.66 -12.56 -27.40
N LYS A 4 24.64 -12.02 -26.73
CA LYS A 4 24.55 -10.58 -26.43
C LYS A 4 25.55 -10.22 -25.31
N PRO A 5 26.21 -9.06 -25.37
CA PRO A 5 27.17 -8.65 -24.35
C PRO A 5 26.46 -8.03 -23.13
N ILE A 6 26.94 -8.38 -21.94
CA ILE A 6 26.56 -7.79 -20.65
C ILE A 6 27.24 -6.42 -20.52
N PRO A 7 26.54 -5.31 -20.22
CA PRO A 7 27.18 -4.04 -19.98
C PRO A 7 27.89 -4.04 -18.62
N LYS A 8 29.19 -3.72 -18.64
CA LYS A 8 30.02 -3.47 -17.45
C LYS A 8 29.53 -2.19 -16.76
N ILE A 9 28.91 -2.31 -15.60
CA ILE A 9 28.62 -1.16 -14.72
C ILE A 9 29.91 -0.79 -13.98
N ALA A 10 30.23 0.50 -14.04
CA ALA A 10 31.45 1.12 -13.55
C ALA A 10 31.60 1.00 -12.03
N LYS A 11 32.80 0.60 -11.58
CA LYS A 11 33.28 0.83 -10.21
C LYS A 11 33.75 2.29 -10.12
N ILE A 12 33.07 3.10 -9.33
CA ILE A 12 33.64 4.35 -8.80
C ILE A 12 33.92 4.10 -7.32
N ILE A 13 35.18 3.91 -6.98
CA ILE A 13 35.69 3.99 -5.61
C ILE A 13 36.53 5.26 -5.57
N ALA A 14 36.01 6.31 -4.92
CA ALA A 14 36.78 7.46 -4.53
C ALA A 14 36.88 7.46 -3.01
N ALA A 15 38.06 7.16 -2.47
CA ALA A 15 38.41 7.40 -1.08
C ALA A 15 39.88 7.81 -1.03
N ALA A 16 40.14 9.11 -1.16
CA ALA A 16 41.44 9.70 -0.83
C ALA A 16 41.38 10.14 0.64
N CYS A 17 41.93 9.31 1.53
CA CYS A 17 42.22 9.71 2.91
C CYS A 17 43.60 10.39 2.92
N LEU A 18 43.63 11.72 2.97
CA LEU A 18 44.84 12.47 3.29
C LEU A 18 44.98 12.59 4.82
N LEU A 19 46.14 12.15 5.30
CA LEU A 19 46.56 12.09 6.69
C LEU A 19 46.79 13.49 7.29
N THR A 20 45.99 13.90 8.29
CA THR A 20 46.40 14.77 9.42
C THR A 20 45.35 14.78 10.56
N PRO A 21 45.74 14.68 11.85
CA PRO A 21 44.82 14.75 13.00
C PRO A 21 44.79 16.17 13.65
N PRO A 22 43.85 16.52 14.56
CA PRO A 22 42.63 15.80 14.98
C PRO A 22 41.41 16.74 15.08
N ILE A 23 40.72 17.07 13.97
CA ILE A 23 39.34 17.60 14.06
C ILE A 23 38.57 17.07 12.87
N LEU A 24 38.02 15.87 12.99
CA LEU A 24 36.99 15.39 12.08
C LEU A 24 35.82 14.83 12.91
N ILE A 25 34.80 15.67 13.07
CA ILE A 25 33.43 15.21 13.30
C ILE A 25 33.07 14.47 12.01
N CYS A 26 33.15 13.14 12.00
CA CYS A 26 32.56 12.33 10.95
C CYS A 26 31.04 12.55 11.01
N ALA A 27 30.55 13.47 10.18
CA ALA A 27 29.15 13.51 9.77
C ALA A 27 28.87 12.26 8.90
N SER A 28 28.72 11.12 9.56
CA SER A 28 28.20 9.89 8.97
C SER A 28 26.71 9.80 9.26
N VAL A 29 25.94 10.77 8.77
CA VAL A 29 24.48 10.74 8.80
C VAL A 29 24.02 11.08 7.39
N LEU A 30 23.13 10.24 6.87
CA LEU A 30 22.45 10.33 5.57
C LEU A 30 23.30 9.96 4.35
N LEU A 31 23.27 8.67 3.99
CA LEU A 31 22.91 8.21 2.64
C LEU A 31 22.64 6.69 2.69
N ALA A 32 21.62 6.31 3.44
CA ALA A 32 21.00 4.98 3.34
C ALA A 32 19.61 5.16 2.74
N SER A 33 19.55 5.67 1.52
CA SER A 33 18.31 5.80 0.77
C SER A 33 18.55 5.31 -0.66
N ALA A 34 17.74 4.31 -1.03
CA ALA A 34 17.48 3.82 -2.38
C ALA A 34 18.62 3.09 -3.09
N LEU A 35 18.97 1.89 -2.61
CA LEU A 35 19.10 0.81 -3.60
C LEU A 35 17.68 0.40 -3.97
N PRO A 36 17.28 0.40 -5.27
CA PRO A 36 16.00 -0.13 -5.67
C PRO A 36 15.94 -1.57 -5.20
N ASP A 37 14.96 -1.87 -4.36
CA ASP A 37 14.71 -3.24 -3.94
C ASP A 37 14.39 -4.04 -5.21
N PRO A 38 15.21 -5.04 -5.58
CA PRO A 38 15.08 -5.76 -6.83
C PRO A 38 13.76 -6.54 -6.95
N TYR A 39 12.99 -6.66 -5.86
CA TYR A 39 11.67 -7.29 -5.87
C TYR A 39 10.52 -6.36 -6.26
N TYR A 40 10.81 -5.07 -6.36
CA TYR A 40 9.85 -4.00 -6.62
C TYR A 40 10.19 -3.27 -7.93
N ASP A 41 10.68 -4.01 -8.93
CA ASP A 41 10.86 -3.51 -10.30
C ASP A 41 9.50 -3.46 -11.01
N TYR A 42 8.72 -2.45 -10.65
CA TYR A 42 7.43 -2.16 -11.25
C TYR A 42 7.64 -1.54 -12.64
N ASP A 43 7.92 -2.36 -13.65
CA ASP A 43 7.77 -1.94 -15.05
C ASP A 43 6.28 -1.82 -15.47
N PHE A 44 5.48 -1.23 -14.58
CA PHE A 44 4.18 -0.63 -14.88
C PHE A 44 4.35 0.84 -15.34
N GLY A 45 5.54 1.43 -15.14
CA GLY A 45 5.83 2.86 -15.32
C GLY A 45 5.89 3.38 -16.75
N ALA A 46 5.74 2.53 -17.77
CA ALA A 46 5.68 2.97 -19.17
C ALA A 46 4.31 3.56 -19.57
N GLN A 47 3.35 3.65 -18.65
CA GLN A 47 1.98 4.12 -18.94
C GLN A 47 1.65 5.41 -18.19
N ASP A 48 0.90 6.31 -18.85
CA ASP A 48 0.37 7.51 -18.24
C ASP A 48 -0.58 7.14 -17.10
N TYR A 49 -0.27 7.58 -15.88
CA TYR A 49 -1.09 7.30 -14.72
C TYR A 49 -2.46 7.96 -14.84
N LYS A 50 -3.51 7.13 -14.81
CA LYS A 50 -4.89 7.55 -14.63
C LYS A 50 -5.36 7.17 -13.23
N ARG A 51 -5.73 8.18 -12.43
CA ARG A 51 -6.24 7.98 -11.08
C ARG A 51 -7.47 7.05 -11.08
N PRO A 52 -7.54 6.07 -10.16
CA PRO A 52 -8.71 5.23 -9.98
C PRO A 52 -9.96 6.04 -9.61
N ASN A 53 -11.12 5.49 -9.97
CA ASN A 53 -12.41 6.04 -9.63
C ASN A 53 -12.91 5.40 -8.32
N LEU A 54 -13.54 6.19 -7.45
CA LEU A 54 -14.23 5.65 -6.28
C LEU A 54 -15.73 5.53 -6.57
N ASP A 55 -16.29 4.35 -6.39
CA ASP A 55 -17.74 4.18 -6.28
C ASP A 55 -18.18 4.51 -4.85
N LEU A 56 -18.78 5.68 -4.71
CA LEU A 56 -19.18 6.27 -3.43
C LEU A 56 -20.68 6.16 -3.17
N ARG A 57 -21.41 5.26 -3.87
CA ARG A 57 -22.85 5.08 -3.69
C ARG A 57 -23.24 4.76 -2.24
N ASN A 58 -22.39 4.02 -1.53
CA ASN A 58 -22.59 3.61 -0.14
C ASN A 58 -21.96 4.57 0.89
N VAL A 59 -21.42 5.71 0.45
CA VAL A 59 -20.72 6.67 1.32
C VAL A 59 -21.57 7.92 1.53
N PRO A 60 -21.84 8.31 2.80
CA PRO A 60 -22.53 9.56 3.12
C PRO A 60 -21.85 10.76 2.43
N SER A 61 -22.64 11.69 1.87
CA SER A 61 -22.12 12.82 1.08
C SER A 61 -21.01 13.61 1.79
N ARG A 62 -21.16 13.85 3.10
CA ARG A 62 -20.17 14.54 3.95
C ARG A 62 -18.82 13.82 4.08
N LEU A 63 -18.78 12.51 3.83
CA LEU A 63 -17.58 11.66 3.93
C LEU A 63 -16.95 11.36 2.57
N ARG A 64 -17.60 11.72 1.47
CA ARG A 64 -17.06 11.53 0.12
C ARG A 64 -15.74 12.26 -0.13
N PRO A 65 -15.54 13.52 0.35
CA PRO A 65 -14.23 14.17 0.26
C PRO A 65 -13.16 13.42 1.06
N VAL A 66 -13.51 12.96 2.26
CA VAL A 66 -12.61 12.19 3.14
C VAL A 66 -12.17 10.91 2.44
N ALA A 67 -13.10 10.14 1.86
CA ALA A 67 -12.77 8.92 1.13
C ALA A 67 -11.82 9.17 -0.05
N ASN A 68 -12.03 10.26 -0.81
CA ASN A 68 -11.12 10.63 -1.90
C ASN A 68 -9.73 10.99 -1.40
N SER A 69 -9.61 11.81 -0.35
CA SER A 69 -8.32 12.16 0.24
C SER A 69 -7.63 10.94 0.86
N SER A 70 -8.39 10.00 1.41
CA SER A 70 -7.85 8.73 1.91
C SER A 70 -7.27 7.86 0.80
N LEU A 71 -7.92 7.81 -0.36
CA LEU A 71 -7.35 7.16 -1.55
C LEU A 71 -6.05 7.85 -1.97
N ASP A 72 -6.02 9.18 -2.05
CA ASP A 72 -4.80 9.89 -2.45
C ASP A 72 -3.63 9.61 -1.49
N ALA A 73 -3.89 9.60 -0.17
CA ALA A 73 -2.90 9.22 0.84
C ALA A 73 -2.44 7.76 0.68
N LEU A 74 -3.37 6.82 0.46
CA LEU A 74 -3.05 5.41 0.23
C LEU A 74 -2.15 5.22 -0.99
N LEU A 75 -2.47 5.85 -2.12
CA LEU A 75 -1.68 5.71 -3.36
C LEU A 75 -0.28 6.33 -3.23
N ASN A 76 -0.12 7.36 -2.42
CA ASN A 76 1.20 7.91 -2.13
C ASN A 76 2.01 7.00 -1.19
N ALA A 77 1.35 6.34 -0.22
CA ALA A 77 1.99 5.41 0.70
C ALA A 77 2.30 4.03 0.08
N CYS A 78 1.53 3.62 -0.92
CA CYS A 78 1.64 2.33 -1.60
C CYS A 78 1.94 2.54 -3.09
N PRO A 79 3.21 2.75 -3.46
CA PRO A 79 3.58 3.07 -4.85
C PRO A 79 3.34 1.90 -5.81
N GLY A 80 3.48 0.65 -5.37
CA GLY A 80 3.11 -0.53 -6.16
C GLY A 80 1.62 -0.54 -6.51
N LEU A 81 0.75 -0.21 -5.54
CA LEU A 81 -0.70 -0.04 -5.79
C LEU A 81 -0.96 1.07 -6.80
N LYS A 82 -0.37 2.26 -6.62
CA LYS A 82 -0.54 3.39 -7.53
C LYS A 82 -0.14 3.03 -8.97
N ALA A 83 0.90 2.24 -9.13
CA ALA A 83 1.36 1.76 -10.42
C ALA A 83 0.41 0.70 -11.03
N SER A 84 -0.14 -0.19 -10.20
CA SER A 84 -1.01 -1.28 -10.65
C SER A 84 -2.43 -0.84 -11.02
N ILE A 85 -2.97 0.20 -10.38
CA ILE A 85 -4.30 0.78 -10.71
C ILE A 85 -4.22 2.04 -11.57
N SER A 86 -3.17 2.14 -12.38
CA SER A 86 -2.87 3.30 -13.22
C SER A 86 -3.79 3.45 -14.43
N ARG A 87 -4.81 2.60 -14.62
CA ARG A 87 -5.70 2.60 -15.80
C ARG A 87 -7.08 3.18 -15.50
N GLY A 88 -7.28 3.67 -14.28
CA GLY A 88 -8.54 4.24 -13.82
C GLY A 88 -9.55 3.18 -13.38
N GLU A 89 -9.04 2.06 -12.84
CA GLU A 89 -9.82 1.03 -12.16
C GLU A 89 -10.81 1.65 -11.16
N THR A 90 -11.92 0.96 -10.92
CA THR A 90 -12.94 1.42 -9.96
C THR A 90 -12.78 0.67 -8.64
N LEU A 91 -12.69 1.42 -7.55
CA LEU A 91 -12.72 0.87 -6.19
C LEU A 91 -14.08 1.17 -5.56
N TYR A 92 -14.77 0.12 -5.13
CA TYR A 92 -15.98 0.21 -4.33
C TYR A 92 -15.63 0.63 -2.91
N VAL A 93 -16.35 1.63 -2.40
CA VAL A 93 -16.12 2.15 -1.05
C VAL A 93 -17.30 1.82 -0.15
N TYR A 94 -16.99 1.07 0.92
CA TYR A 94 -17.95 0.80 1.98
C TYR A 94 -17.58 1.60 3.22
N TYR A 95 -18.56 2.34 3.76
CA TYR A 95 -18.40 3.11 4.98
C TYR A 95 -18.94 2.34 6.19
N PHE A 96 -18.16 2.27 7.27
CA PHE A 96 -18.52 1.57 8.50
C PHE A 96 -18.71 2.56 9.65
N PRO A 97 -19.95 3.04 9.90
CA PRO A 97 -20.21 4.05 10.94
C PRO A 97 -19.95 3.56 12.36
N ASN A 98 -20.15 2.27 12.61
CA ASN A 98 -20.11 1.68 13.96
C ASN A 98 -18.83 0.90 14.24
N LYS A 99 -17.79 1.04 13.40
CA LYS A 99 -16.64 0.13 13.34
C LYS A 99 -17.13 -1.29 12.96
N LEU A 100 -16.31 -2.09 12.28
CA LEU A 100 -16.69 -3.49 12.03
C LEU A 100 -16.93 -4.16 13.39
N GLY A 101 -18.14 -4.74 13.56
CA GLY A 101 -18.74 -5.08 14.86
C GLY A 101 -17.82 -5.79 15.85
N GLY A 102 -18.05 -5.53 17.14
CA GLY A 102 -17.18 -5.84 18.28
C GLY A 102 -16.83 -7.31 18.58
N LYS A 103 -16.39 -8.07 17.59
CA LYS A 103 -15.72 -9.38 17.71
C LYS A 103 -14.62 -9.60 16.66
N SER A 104 -14.20 -8.57 15.92
CA SER A 104 -13.03 -8.60 15.04
C SER A 104 -11.90 -7.76 15.64
N ASP A 105 -10.66 -8.21 15.51
CA ASP A 105 -9.46 -7.51 16.00
C ASP A 105 -9.22 -6.18 15.26
N VAL A 106 -9.95 -5.94 14.16
CA VAL A 106 -9.87 -4.74 13.32
C VAL A 106 -10.84 -3.67 13.85
N LYS A 107 -10.49 -3.06 14.99
CA LYS A 107 -11.41 -2.22 15.76
C LYS A 107 -11.69 -0.81 15.22
N ASP A 108 -11.05 -0.34 14.16
CA ASP A 108 -11.14 1.07 13.75
C ASP A 108 -11.26 1.30 12.23
N VAL A 109 -11.84 0.35 11.50
CA VAL A 109 -12.07 0.51 10.04
C VAL A 109 -13.14 1.58 9.79
N SER A 110 -12.74 2.64 9.08
CA SER A 110 -13.61 3.72 8.63
C SER A 110 -14.14 3.46 7.21
N PHE A 111 -13.25 3.03 6.31
CA PHE A 111 -13.60 2.65 4.94
C PHE A 111 -13.00 1.30 4.57
N LEU A 112 -13.71 0.53 3.75
CA LEU A 112 -13.16 -0.59 2.99
C LEU A 112 -13.12 -0.17 1.53
N PHE A 113 -11.92 -0.17 0.93
CA PHE A 113 -11.74 -0.03 -0.50
C PHE A 113 -11.55 -1.43 -1.09
N ASP A 114 -12.41 -1.76 -2.03
CA ASP A 114 -12.52 -3.09 -2.63
C ASP A 114 -12.51 -2.92 -4.15
N GLY A 115 -11.68 -3.67 -4.85
CA GLY A 115 -11.69 -3.66 -6.31
C GLY A 115 -10.92 -4.81 -6.92
N GLU A 116 -10.80 -4.76 -8.24
CA GLU A 116 -10.07 -5.76 -9.02
C GLU A 116 -9.04 -5.08 -9.92
N LEU A 117 -7.84 -5.64 -9.97
CA LEU A 117 -6.83 -5.30 -10.96
C LEU A 117 -7.28 -5.78 -12.33
N SER A 118 -6.90 -5.05 -13.38
CA SER A 118 -7.07 -5.57 -14.73
C SER A 118 -6.21 -6.82 -14.93
N LYS A 119 -6.76 -7.82 -15.62
CA LYS A 119 -6.05 -9.06 -15.98
C LYS A 119 -4.69 -8.83 -16.62
N GLU A 120 -4.57 -7.80 -17.45
CA GLU A 120 -3.31 -7.44 -18.10
C GLU A 120 -2.25 -6.99 -17.08
N VAL A 121 -2.63 -6.16 -16.09
CA VAL A 121 -1.72 -5.76 -15.01
C VAL A 121 -1.39 -6.97 -14.16
N PHE A 122 -2.40 -7.72 -13.72
CA PHE A 122 -2.20 -8.91 -12.88
C PHE A 122 -1.32 -9.96 -13.55
N SER A 123 -1.42 -10.15 -14.88
CA SER A 123 -0.58 -11.12 -15.62
C SER A 123 0.92 -10.86 -15.57
N LYS A 124 1.33 -9.64 -15.19
CA LYS A 124 2.72 -9.23 -15.02
C LYS A 124 3.23 -9.45 -13.60
N PHE A 125 2.37 -9.86 -12.67
CA PHE A 125 2.76 -10.07 -11.29
C PHE A 125 3.69 -11.31 -11.21
N PRO A 126 4.54 -11.36 -10.17
CA PRO A 126 5.32 -12.55 -9.90
C PRO A 126 4.42 -13.78 -9.72
N ARG A 127 4.91 -14.95 -10.14
CA ARG A 127 4.15 -16.20 -10.17
C ARG A 127 3.53 -16.58 -8.83
N GLY A 128 4.16 -16.21 -7.72
CA GLY A 128 3.65 -16.40 -6.36
C GLY A 128 2.26 -15.83 -6.11
N PHE A 129 1.94 -14.70 -6.74
CA PHE A 129 0.67 -14.00 -6.55
C PHE A 129 -0.45 -14.54 -7.44
N HIS A 130 -0.16 -15.36 -8.44
CA HIS A 130 -1.17 -15.91 -9.36
C HIS A 130 -2.01 -17.05 -8.76
N ASP A 131 -2.14 -17.11 -7.43
CA ASP A 131 -3.00 -18.09 -6.78
C ASP A 131 -4.48 -17.69 -6.93
N PRO A 132 -5.37 -18.64 -7.31
CA PRO A 132 -6.80 -18.36 -7.46
C PRO A 132 -7.49 -17.86 -6.20
N GLN A 133 -6.94 -18.12 -5.00
CA GLN A 133 -7.60 -17.78 -3.73
C GLN A 133 -7.67 -16.26 -3.49
N TRP A 134 -6.62 -15.52 -3.84
CA TRP A 134 -6.57 -14.05 -3.71
C TRP A 134 -6.71 -13.34 -5.06
N GLY A 135 -6.18 -13.93 -6.14
CA GLY A 135 -6.36 -13.46 -7.51
C GLY A 135 -6.08 -11.97 -7.73
N GLU A 136 -6.89 -11.38 -8.61
CA GLU A 136 -6.84 -9.97 -9.00
C GLU A 136 -7.53 -9.03 -8.01
N HIS A 137 -8.06 -9.54 -6.90
CA HIS A 137 -8.86 -8.79 -5.95
C HIS A 137 -7.97 -8.02 -4.96
N LEU A 138 -8.36 -6.78 -4.67
CA LEU A 138 -7.66 -5.87 -3.77
C LEU A 138 -8.58 -5.42 -2.64
N VAL A 139 -8.07 -5.44 -1.41
CA VAL A 139 -8.85 -5.03 -0.24
C VAL A 139 -8.02 -4.19 0.74
N TYR A 140 -8.35 -2.91 0.86
CA TYR A 140 -7.70 -2.00 1.79
C TYR A 140 -8.68 -1.49 2.84
N ARG A 141 -8.41 -1.81 4.12
CA ARG A 141 -9.19 -1.33 5.26
C ARG A 141 -8.57 -0.08 5.85
N ILE A 142 -9.15 1.07 5.53
CA ILE A 142 -8.68 2.38 5.97
C ILE A 142 -9.12 2.65 7.40
N ASP A 143 -8.15 2.95 8.26
CA ASP A 143 -8.31 3.32 9.65
C ASP A 143 -7.95 4.80 9.83
N LEU A 144 -8.98 5.65 9.91
CA LEU A 144 -8.77 7.10 10.08
C LEU A 144 -8.46 7.50 11.52
N ILE A 145 -8.67 6.61 12.50
CA ILE A 145 -8.41 6.87 13.91
C ILE A 145 -6.93 6.65 14.20
N ASN A 146 -6.41 5.48 13.83
CA ASN A 146 -5.01 5.12 14.01
C ASN A 146 -4.13 5.56 12.84
N LYS A 147 -4.71 6.22 11.82
CA LYS A 147 -4.02 6.77 10.64
C LYS A 147 -3.21 5.69 9.95
N GLY A 148 -3.89 4.68 9.42
CA GLY A 148 -3.23 3.69 8.57
C GLY A 148 -4.19 2.82 7.77
N VAL A 149 -3.63 1.76 7.23
CA VAL A 149 -4.35 0.76 6.43
C VAL A 149 -4.03 -0.63 6.95
N TRP A 150 -5.08 -1.45 7.09
CA TRP A 150 -4.95 -2.87 7.37
C TRP A 150 -5.08 -3.68 6.06
N MET A 151 -4.22 -4.68 5.91
CA MET A 151 -4.11 -5.53 4.73
C MET A 151 -4.02 -6.99 5.16
N ASP A 152 -4.79 -7.88 4.52
CA ASP A 152 -4.79 -9.32 4.83
C ASP A 152 -4.17 -10.20 3.75
N TRP A 153 -4.15 -9.70 2.52
CA TRP A 153 -3.79 -10.47 1.35
C TRP A 153 -2.34 -10.17 0.94
N PRO A 154 -1.60 -11.18 0.47
CA PRO A 154 -0.21 -10.97 0.09
C PRO A 154 -0.08 -9.95 -1.04
N THR A 155 -1.04 -9.93 -1.98
CA THR A 155 -1.09 -8.93 -3.06
C THR A 155 -1.17 -7.51 -2.49
N ASP A 156 -2.05 -7.25 -1.54
CA ASP A 156 -2.24 -5.92 -0.95
C ASP A 156 -0.99 -5.45 -0.20
N ILE A 157 -0.43 -6.36 0.62
CA ILE A 157 0.76 -6.14 1.45
C ILE A 157 1.98 -5.84 0.55
N TRP A 158 2.19 -6.65 -0.48
CA TRP A 158 3.29 -6.48 -1.43
C TRP A 158 3.17 -5.19 -2.25
N LEU A 159 1.97 -4.83 -2.71
CA LEU A 159 1.75 -3.56 -3.42
C LEU A 159 1.99 -2.32 -2.55
N CYS A 160 1.96 -2.48 -1.23
CA CYS A 160 2.33 -1.46 -0.24
C CYS A 160 3.78 -1.57 0.24
N HIS A 161 4.59 -2.47 -0.31
CA HIS A 161 5.98 -2.74 0.06
C HIS A 161 6.16 -3.15 1.52
N GLU A 162 5.13 -3.75 2.10
CA GLU A 162 5.25 -4.33 3.43
C GLU A 162 5.80 -5.76 3.31
N PRO A 163 6.57 -6.23 4.31
CA PRO A 163 7.07 -7.59 4.31
C PRO A 163 5.90 -8.59 4.37
N LEU A 164 5.97 -9.62 3.54
CA LEU A 164 5.02 -10.72 3.54
C LEU A 164 5.26 -11.66 4.73
N PHE A 165 6.53 -11.85 5.10
CA PHE A 165 6.92 -12.69 6.23
C PHE A 165 7.88 -11.95 7.17
N ASP A 166 7.89 -12.35 8.45
CA ASP A 166 8.55 -11.65 9.57
C ASP A 166 10.10 -11.62 9.55
N LYS A 167 10.73 -11.94 8.41
CA LYS A 167 12.17 -12.02 8.05
C LYS A 167 12.68 -13.45 7.84
N ASN A 168 13.27 -13.68 6.65
CA ASN A 168 14.32 -14.66 6.30
C ASN A 168 14.26 -15.10 4.82
N GLY A 169 14.09 -14.17 3.87
CA GLY A 169 14.06 -14.52 2.43
C GLY A 169 12.82 -15.31 1.97
N ALA A 170 11.90 -15.65 2.88
CA ALA A 170 10.65 -16.34 2.57
C ALA A 170 9.76 -15.56 1.58
N ASP A 171 9.79 -14.22 1.63
CA ASP A 171 9.16 -13.35 0.65
C ASP A 171 9.64 -13.68 -0.77
N HIS A 172 10.94 -13.87 -0.96
CA HIS A 172 11.50 -14.21 -2.28
C HIS A 172 10.97 -15.55 -2.79
N ASP A 173 11.03 -16.58 -1.95
CA ASP A 173 10.55 -17.91 -2.32
C ASP A 173 9.06 -17.91 -2.64
N PHE A 174 8.26 -17.13 -1.90
CA PHE A 174 6.85 -16.92 -2.18
C PHE A 174 6.65 -16.19 -3.52
N ILE A 175 7.27 -15.02 -3.70
CA ILE A 175 7.16 -14.16 -4.90
C ILE A 175 7.54 -14.94 -6.17
N MET A 176 8.62 -15.72 -6.12
CA MET A 176 9.09 -16.56 -7.23
C MET A 176 8.22 -17.80 -7.46
N GLY A 177 7.34 -18.13 -6.51
CA GLY A 177 6.45 -19.29 -6.54
C GLY A 177 7.12 -20.61 -6.14
N TYR A 178 8.29 -20.55 -5.49
CA TYR A 178 8.94 -21.71 -4.87
C TYR A 178 8.21 -22.16 -3.60
N GLN A 179 7.62 -21.21 -2.87
CA GLN A 179 6.67 -21.44 -1.79
C GLN A 179 5.27 -20.98 -2.22
N ARG A 180 4.26 -21.80 -1.98
CA ARG A 180 2.85 -21.45 -2.26
C ARG A 180 1.99 -21.33 -1.01
N THR A 181 2.54 -21.66 0.16
CA THR A 181 1.85 -21.55 1.43
C THR A 181 1.93 -20.12 1.94
N TRP A 182 0.76 -19.52 2.08
CA TRP A 182 0.53 -18.26 2.77
C TRP A 182 -0.33 -18.53 4.00
N HIS A 183 0.05 -17.94 5.12
CA HIS A 183 -0.81 -17.86 6.29
C HIS A 183 -1.39 -16.46 6.32
N GLN A 184 -2.70 -16.36 6.46
CA GLN A 184 -3.36 -15.07 6.54
C GLN A 184 -2.72 -14.23 7.65
N ALA A 185 -2.13 -13.11 7.27
CA ALA A 185 -1.47 -12.17 8.14
C ALA A 185 -2.21 -10.85 8.05
N ASN A 186 -2.47 -10.20 9.18
CA ASN A 186 -3.13 -8.91 9.22
C ASN A 186 -2.07 -7.84 9.50
N VAL A 187 -1.64 -7.17 8.43
CA VAL A 187 -0.54 -6.19 8.47
C VAL A 187 -1.12 -4.78 8.54
N PHE A 188 -0.62 -3.98 9.48
CA PHE A 188 -0.95 -2.56 9.58
C PHE A 188 0.19 -1.69 9.07
N LYS A 189 -0.10 -0.84 8.09
CA LYS A 189 0.82 0.20 7.62
C LYS A 189 0.34 1.57 8.09
N PRO A 190 1.13 2.31 8.90
CA PRO A 190 0.82 3.69 9.26
C PRO A 190 0.88 4.61 8.02
N ILE A 191 -0.11 5.48 7.89
CA ILE A 191 -0.23 6.51 6.86
C ILE A 191 -0.66 7.82 7.56
N PRO A 192 0.30 8.59 8.12
CA PRO A 192 0.01 9.81 8.88
C PRO A 192 -0.76 10.87 8.09
N GLU A 193 -0.66 10.86 6.77
CA GLU A 193 -1.30 11.81 5.85
C GLU A 193 -2.79 11.55 5.64
N LEU A 194 -3.35 10.48 6.23
CA LEU A 194 -4.79 10.22 6.16
C LEU A 194 -5.59 11.39 6.77
N PRO A 195 -6.71 11.79 6.16
CA PRO A 195 -7.53 12.90 6.64
C PRO A 195 -8.18 12.59 7.98
N ASP A 196 -8.57 13.62 8.73
CA ASP A 196 -9.39 13.47 9.92
C ASP A 196 -10.87 13.22 9.56
N LEU A 197 -11.57 12.55 10.46
CA LEU A 197 -13.02 12.46 10.38
C LEU A 197 -13.63 13.86 10.61
N PRO A 198 -14.59 14.30 9.78
CA PRO A 198 -15.27 15.54 10.01
C PRO A 198 -16.05 15.45 11.34
N PRO A 199 -16.20 16.57 12.05
CA PRO A 199 -16.93 16.58 13.31
C PRO A 199 -18.31 15.95 13.15
N SER A 200 -18.71 15.16 14.16
CA SER A 200 -20.05 14.59 14.18
C SER A 200 -21.08 15.73 14.16
N PRO A 201 -22.23 15.57 13.46
CA PRO A 201 -23.29 16.55 13.56
C PRO A 201 -23.67 16.69 15.03
N PRO A 202 -24.02 17.90 15.50
CA PRO A 202 -24.56 18.06 16.83
C PRO A 202 -25.72 17.09 16.99
N LYS A 203 -25.72 16.28 18.06
CA LYS A 203 -26.83 15.41 18.39
C LYS A 203 -28.09 16.28 18.42
N ARG A 204 -29.06 16.01 17.54
CA ARG A 204 -30.37 16.65 17.66
C ARG A 204 -30.93 16.20 19.00
N ASN A 205 -30.94 17.10 19.98
CA ASN A 205 -31.73 16.93 21.18
C ASN A 205 -33.19 16.95 20.72
N TYR A 206 -33.75 15.77 20.46
CA TYR A 206 -35.19 15.63 20.38
C TYR A 206 -35.72 15.85 21.79
N SER A 207 -35.98 17.11 22.15
CA SER A 207 -36.89 17.41 23.24
C SER A 207 -38.22 16.80 22.84
N ALA A 208 -38.57 15.68 23.47
CA ALA A 208 -39.91 15.14 23.41
C ALA A 208 -40.85 16.27 23.83
N LYS A 209 -41.68 16.76 22.90
CA LYS A 209 -42.81 17.60 23.29
C LYS A 209 -43.73 16.70 24.12
N PRO A 210 -44.05 17.05 25.38
CA PRO A 210 -45.13 16.38 26.07
C PRO A 210 -46.42 16.56 25.25
N LEU A 211 -47.17 15.45 25.12
CA LEU A 211 -48.49 15.39 24.51
C LEU A 211 -49.50 16.26 25.26
#